data_AF-A0A7S7ZCK1-F1
#
_entry.id   AF-A0A7S7ZCK1-F1
#
_cell.length_a   1.000
_cell.length_b   1.000
_cell.length_c   1.000
_cell.angle_alpha   90.00
_cell.angle_beta   90.00
_cell.angle_gamma   90.00
#
_symmetry.space_group_name_H-M   'P 1'
#
loop_
_entity.id
_entity.type
_entity.pdbx_description
1 polymer ?
#
loop_
_entity_poly.entity_id
_entity_poly.type
_entity_poly.pdbx_seq_one_letter_code
_entity_poly.pdbx_strand_id
1 'polypeptide(L)' 'MTVRLIKHEAVPDTGSFEVRFADGRRSVYFYFDDLPSRRLRPEQMIRQQALDWATMFARIMHGVIDRWRPDSSKTGTRT' A
#
# COMPACT_ATOMS: atom_id res chain seq x y z
N MET A 1 16.20 8.65 5.03
CA MET A 1 14.81 9.03 5.32
C MET A 1 14.04 7.75 5.55
N THR A 2 13.76 7.40 6.80
CA THR A 2 13.07 6.16 7.09
C THR A 2 11.59 6.30 6.73
N VAL A 3 11.15 5.52 5.75
CA VAL A 3 9.77 5.45 5.30
C VAL A 3 9.21 4.08 5.67
N ARG A 4 8.01 4.04 6.24
CA ARG A 4 7.30 2.80 6.55
C ARG A 4 6.05 2.70 5.69
N LEU A 5 5.84 1.54 5.07
CA LEU A 5 4.60 1.21 4.39
C LEU A 5 3.73 0.40 5.36
N ILE A 6 2.55 0.91 5.71
CA ILE A 6 1.62 0.30 6.65
C ILE A 6 0.33 -0.01 5.91
N LYS A 7 -0.17 -1.25 6.04
CA LYS A 7 -1.47 -1.65 5.49
C LYS A 7 -2.56 -1.36 6.51
N HIS A 8 -3.60 -0.66 6.09
CA HIS A 8 -4.84 -0.48 6.83
C HIS A 8 -5.97 -1.19 6.10
N GLU A 9 -6.60 -2.16 6.76
CA GLU A 9 -7.74 -2.89 6.22
C GLU A 9 -8.68 -3.24 7.38
N ALA A 10 -9.79 -2.52 7.47
CA ALA A 10 -10.83 -2.75 8.48
C ALA A 10 -11.95 -3.63 7.94
N VAL A 11 -12.19 -3.59 6.63
CA VAL A 11 -13.15 -4.42 5.90
C VAL A 11 -12.35 -5.21 4.87
N PRO A 12 -12.58 -6.51 4.71
CA PRO A 12 -11.92 -7.28 3.66
C PRO A 12 -12.07 -6.60 2.30
N ASP A 13 -10.97 -6.54 1.55
CA ASP A 13 -10.93 -6.04 0.18
C ASP A 13 -11.12 -4.51 0.04
N THR A 14 -11.24 -3.77 1.14
CA THR A 14 -11.31 -2.30 1.16
C THR A 14 -10.36 -1.73 2.21
N GLY A 15 -9.52 -0.77 1.81
CA GLY A 15 -8.54 -0.24 2.75
C GLY A 15 -7.63 0.83 2.17
N SER A 16 -6.47 1.00 2.80
CA SER A 16 -5.43 1.89 2.32
C SER A 16 -4.02 1.39 2.65
N PHE A 17 -3.05 1.87 1.89
CA PHE A 17 -1.65 1.80 2.25
C PHE A 17 -1.19 3.19 2.70
N GLU A 18 -0.69 3.27 3.92
CA GLU A 18 -0.08 4.47 4.48
C GLU A 18 1.43 4.44 4.26
N VAL A 19 1.94 5.48 3.61
CA VAL A 19 3.36 5.81 3.58
C VAL A 19 3.62 6.79 4.71
N ARG A 20 4.18 6.28 5.81
CA ARG A 20 4.49 7.05 7.01
C ARG A 20 5.95 7.47 7.02
N PHE A 21 6.18 8.77 7.22
CA PHE A 21 7.52 9.32 7.38
C PHE A 21 7.94 9.34 8.85
N ALA A 22 9.15 8.89 9.15
CA ALA A 22 9.66 8.86 10.53
C ALA A 22 9.99 10.25 11.10
N ASP A 23 10.11 11.27 10.26
CA ASP A 23 10.47 12.64 10.63
C ASP A 23 9.26 13.51 11.03
N GLY A 24 8.08 12.91 11.14
CA GLY A 24 6.86 13.62 11.53
C GLY A 24 6.16 14.35 10.39
N ARG A 25 6.64 14.26 9.13
CA ARG A 25 5.86 14.73 7.97
C ARG A 25 4.55 13.96 7.86
N ARG A 26 3.53 14.63 7.31
CA ARG A 26 2.22 14.03 7.08
C ARG A 26 2.35 12.78 6.22
N SER A 27 1.74 11.69 6.67
CA SER A 27 1.65 10.45 5.90
C SER A 27 0.86 10.66 4.61
N VAL A 28 1.17 9.84 3.61
CA VAL A 28 0.43 9.77 2.34
C VAL A 28 -0.34 8.46 2.29
N TYR A 29 -1.59 8.52 1.85
CA TYR A 29 -2.49 7.36 1.82
C TYR A 29 -2.87 7.00 0.39
N PHE A 30 -2.80 5.71 0.08
CA PHE A 30 -3.24 5.13 -1.19
C PHE A 30 -4.42 4.21 -0.92
N TYR A 31 -5.63 4.66 -1.22
CA TYR A 31 -6.85 3.91 -0.96
C TYR A 31 -7.12 2.88 -2.04
N PHE A 32 -7.67 1.74 -1.65
CA PHE A 32 -8.14 0.71 -2.55
C PHE A 32 -9.52 0.20 -2.18
N ASP A 33 -10.24 -0.26 -3.20
CA ASP A 33 -11.49 -0.98 -3.04
C ASP A 33 -11.60 -2.02 -4.16
N ASP A 34 -11.45 -3.30 -3.80
CA ASP A 34 -11.53 -4.43 -4.73
C ASP A 34 -12.97 -4.93 -4.92
N LEU A 35 -13.96 -4.35 -4.22
CA LEU A 35 -15.36 -4.72 -4.32
C LEU A 35 -16.10 -3.81 -5.32
N PRO A 36 -16.29 -4.23 -6.59
CA PRO A 36 -16.87 -3.35 -7.60
C PRO A 36 -18.32 -2.97 -7.30
N SER A 37 -19.04 -3.85 -6.60
CA SER A 37 -20.43 -3.64 -6.16
C SER A 37 -20.56 -2.65 -4.99
N ARG A 38 -19.46 -2.35 -4.29
CA ARG A 38 -19.42 -1.43 -3.13
C ARG A 38 -18.58 -0.19 -3.37
N ARG A 39 -17.90 -0.09 -4.51
CA ARG A 39 -17.14 1.09 -4.88
C ARG A 39 -18.02 2.32 -4.86
N LEU A 40 -17.75 3.19 -3.88
CA LEU A 40 -18.33 4.51 -3.82
C LEU A 40 -17.89 5.37 -5.02
N ARG A 41 -16.74 5.03 -5.63
CA ARG A 41 -16.14 5.73 -6.77
C ARG A 41 -15.64 4.73 -7.81
N PRO A 42 -16.10 4.80 -9.07
CA PRO A 42 -15.62 3.92 -10.15
C PRO A 42 -14.10 3.99 -10.35
N GLU A 43 -13.50 5.15 -10.10
CA GLU A 43 -12.08 5.45 -10.31
C GLU A 43 -11.18 4.96 -9.17
N GLN A 44 -11.77 4.35 -8.12
CA GLN A 44 -11.01 3.84 -6.99
C GLN A 44 -10.07 2.70 -7.44
N MET A 45 -8.81 2.79 -7.02
CA MET A 45 -7.79 1.79 -7.36
C MET A 45 -8.14 0.41 -6.79
N ILE A 46 -7.74 -0.63 -7.52
CA ILE A 46 -7.66 -1.97 -6.93
C ILE A 46 -6.47 -2.05 -5.96
N ARG A 47 -6.50 -3.01 -5.03
CA ARG A 47 -5.47 -3.22 -4.01
C ARG A 47 -4.08 -3.33 -4.60
N GLN A 48 -3.94 -4.04 -5.72
CA GLN A 48 -2.64 -4.21 -6.37
C GLN A 48 -2.10 -2.86 -6.89
N GLN A 49 -2.94 -2.06 -7.54
CA GLN A 49 -2.55 -0.73 -8.01
C GLN A 49 -2.17 0.18 -6.83
N ALA A 50 -2.98 0.22 -5.77
CA ALA A 50 -2.65 1.04 -4.60
C ALA A 50 -1.34 0.59 -3.93
N LEU A 51 -1.08 -0.72 -3.88
CA LEU A 51 0.18 -1.26 -3.37
C LEU A 51 1.37 -0.87 -4.25
N ASP A 52 1.25 -1.00 -5.57
CA ASP A 52 2.31 -0.66 -6.52
C ASP A 52 2.66 0.83 -6.43
N TRP A 53 1.64 1.69 -6.38
CA TRP A 53 1.79 3.13 -6.23
C TRP A 53 2.40 3.50 -4.88
N ALA A 54 1.91 2.92 -3.79
CA ALA A 54 2.46 3.19 -2.47
C ALA A 54 3.91 2.69 -2.33
N THR A 55 4.22 1.54 -2.96
CA THR A 55 5.57 0.98 -3.00
C THR A 55 6.50 1.84 -3.84
N MET A 56 6.06 2.30 -5.02
CA MET A 56 6.83 3.19 -5.89
C MET A 56 7.08 4.52 -5.19
N PHE A 57 6.06 5.11 -4.60
CA PHE A 57 6.17 6.35 -3.84
C PHE A 57 7.11 6.18 -2.64
N ALA A 58 6.94 5.10 -1.87
CA ALA A 58 7.84 4.77 -0.77
C ALA A 58 9.27 4.65 -1.29
N ARG A 59 9.53 3.93 -2.38
CA ARG A 59 10.87 3.79 -2.99
C ARG A 59 11.47 5.12 -3.46
N ILE A 60 10.69 6.01 -4.04
CA ILE A 60 11.17 7.35 -4.44
C ILE A 60 11.57 8.15 -3.20
N MET A 61 10.74 8.13 -2.15
CA MET A 61 11.00 8.84 -0.90
C MET A 61 12.12 8.19 -0.06
N HIS A 62 12.28 6.88 -0.22
CA HIS A 62 13.25 5.99 0.43
C HIS A 62 14.55 5.82 -0.38
N GLY A 63 14.61 6.30 -1.63
CA GLY A 63 15.85 6.59 -2.34
C GLY A 63 16.73 7.62 -1.62
N VAL A 64 16.18 8.28 -0.59
CA VAL A 64 16.89 8.64 0.63
C VAL A 64 16.77 7.47 1.65
N ILE A 65 17.66 6.46 1.55
CA ILE A 65 17.97 5.36 2.51
C ILE A 65 17.04 4.12 2.65
N ASP A 66 17.60 2.97 2.23
CA ASP A 66 17.84 1.64 2.87
C ASP A 66 16.71 0.69 3.36
N ARG A 67 16.59 -0.41 2.59
CA ARG A 67 15.91 -1.72 2.74
C ARG A 67 14.50 -1.81 3.37
N TRP A 68 13.46 -1.94 2.52
CA TRP A 68 12.15 -2.53 2.87
C TRP A 68 12.01 -3.95 2.28
N ARG A 69 11.46 -4.91 3.06
CA ARG A 69 11.22 -6.31 2.66
C ARG A 69 9.71 -6.61 2.81
N PRO A 70 8.98 -6.89 1.72
CA PRO A 70 7.60 -7.35 1.82
C PRO A 70 7.53 -8.77 2.39
N ASP A 71 6.49 -9.04 3.19
CA ASP A 71 6.14 -10.36 3.72
C ASP A 71 5.86 -11.36 2.57
N SER A 72 6.61 -12.47 2.56
CA SER A 72 6.62 -13.52 1.55
C SER A 72 5.57 -14.63 1.79
N SER A 73 4.43 -14.33 2.39
CA SER A 73 3.39 -15.35 2.59
C SER A 73 2.36 -15.32 1.45
N LYS A 74 2.65 -16.10 0.39
CA LYS A 74 1.71 -16.91 -0.43
C LYS A 74 2.41 -17.51 -1.66
N THR A 75 3.35 -18.43 -1.44
CA THR A 75 3.69 -19.45 -2.44
C THR A 75 2.65 -20.56 -2.34
N GLY A 76 1.56 -20.42 -3.09
CA GLY A 76 0.60 -21.49 -3.32
C GLY A 76 1.08 -22.36 -4.48
N THR A 77 1.70 -23.49 -4.16
CA THR A 77 1.95 -24.61 -5.07
C THR A 77 0.62 -25.16 -5.61
N ARG A 78 0.54 -25.41 -6.92
CA ARG A 78 -0.35 -26.40 -7.58
C ARG A 78 0.17 -26.61 -9.00
N THR A 79 0.94 -27.69 -9.22
CA THR A 79 0.50 -29.03 -9.70
C THR A 79 -0.03 -28.97 -11.11
#